data_AF-A0A158CJ30-F1
#
_entry.id   AF-A0A158CJ30-F1
#
_cell.length_a   1.000
_cell.length_b   1.000
_cell.length_c   1.000
_cell.angle_alpha   90.00
_cell.angle_beta   90.00
_cell.angle_gamma   90.00
#
_symmetry.space_group_name_H-M   'P 1'
#
loop_
_entity.id
_entity.type
_entity.pdbx_description
1 polymer ?
#
loop_
_entity_poly.entity_id
_entity_poly.type
_entity_poly.pdbx_seq_one_letter_code
_entity_poly.pdbx_strand_id
1 'polypeptide(L)'
;MTFQPVHAHSYARVRLSDVVSGQIRELISSGALLPGQRLPAERDLAEQLNVSRPSLREALIRLESDGFIRAVGRGGFVVSDVTAPLVSHPLAALLEQQPNASADVLELRHGLETLSTAYAAERATDADLARIAAAFDALQNAVAEKSTRIAEKDAAFHLAIADATHNVALTHVMHGLNELVRESMLTSHRLVDYDDDVEANLMTQHRAIFDAIVARDPARARECAGAHLDYVRTLYRDLPARRNRAA
;
A
#
# COMPACT_ATOMS: atom_id res chain seq x y z
N MET A 1 8.49 -15.13 4.02
CA MET A 1 9.03 -15.02 2.65
C MET A 1 10.17 -15.99 2.52
N THR A 2 10.21 -16.80 1.47
CA THR A 2 11.24 -17.83 1.27
C THR A 2 11.87 -17.62 -0.10
N PHE A 3 13.15 -17.24 -0.13
CA PHE A 3 13.92 -17.18 -1.38
C PHE A 3 14.37 -18.60 -1.76
N GLN A 4 14.37 -18.91 -3.06
CA GLN A 4 14.80 -20.21 -3.59
C GLN A 4 16.26 -20.16 -4.05
N PRO A 5 17.07 -21.19 -3.81
CA PRO A 5 18.44 -21.27 -4.31
C PRO A 5 18.51 -21.18 -5.84
N VAL A 6 19.49 -20.44 -6.36
CA VAL A 6 19.69 -20.30 -7.81
C VAL A 6 20.59 -21.42 -8.34
N HIS A 7 20.09 -22.25 -9.26
CA HIS A 7 20.85 -23.32 -9.92
C HIS A 7 21.17 -22.95 -11.37
N ALA A 8 22.45 -22.77 -11.70
CA ALA A 8 22.91 -22.47 -13.06
C ALA A 8 22.74 -23.70 -13.97
N HIS A 9 21.65 -23.75 -14.74
CA HIS A 9 21.50 -24.74 -15.81
C HIS A 9 22.12 -24.18 -17.09
N SER A 10 23.16 -24.88 -17.56
CA SER A 10 23.84 -24.64 -18.83
C SER A 10 22.84 -24.60 -19.99
N TYR A 11 22.60 -23.45 -20.60
CA TYR A 11 22.66 -23.14 -22.04
C TYR A 11 22.46 -21.61 -22.20
N ALA A 12 23.45 -20.93 -22.79
CA ALA A 12 23.76 -19.49 -22.69
C ALA A 12 24.21 -19.06 -21.28
N ARG A 13 25.35 -18.36 -21.16
CA ARG A 13 25.89 -17.83 -19.89
C ARG A 13 24.97 -16.73 -19.35
N VAL A 14 23.82 -17.10 -18.80
CA VAL A 14 22.98 -16.18 -18.01
C VAL A 14 23.81 -15.78 -16.80
N ARG A 15 24.02 -14.48 -16.61
CA ARG A 15 24.80 -14.00 -15.46
C ARG A 15 24.01 -14.33 -14.20
N LEU A 16 24.70 -14.78 -13.15
CA LEU A 16 24.05 -15.09 -11.88
C LEU A 16 23.26 -13.87 -11.32
N SER A 17 23.77 -12.66 -11.56
CA SER A 17 23.10 -11.40 -11.24
C SER A 17 21.79 -11.20 -12.01
N ASP A 18 21.66 -11.70 -13.24
CA ASP A 18 20.42 -11.64 -14.02
C ASP A 18 19.37 -12.58 -13.45
N VAL A 19 19.79 -13.78 -13.01
CA VAL A 19 18.87 -14.75 -12.39
C VAL A 19 18.34 -14.24 -11.05
N VAL A 20 19.21 -13.69 -10.21
CA VAL A 20 18.82 -13.06 -8.93
C VAL A 20 17.85 -11.90 -9.18
N SER A 21 18.15 -11.04 -10.15
CA SER A 21 17.27 -9.92 -10.52
C SER A 21 15.90 -10.43 -11.00
N GLY A 22 15.86 -11.47 -11.84
CA GLY A 22 14.63 -12.08 -12.32
C GLY A 22 13.77 -12.65 -11.21
N GLN A 23 14.38 -13.37 -10.26
CA GLN A 23 13.66 -13.93 -9.11
C GLN A 23 13.05 -12.85 -8.21
N ILE A 24 13.78 -11.78 -7.92
CA ILE A 24 13.25 -10.67 -7.10
C ILE A 24 12.10 -9.98 -7.84
N ARG A 25 12.20 -9.76 -9.16
CA ARG A 25 11.09 -9.20 -9.96
C ARG A 25 9.86 -10.07 -9.91
N GLU A 26 10.02 -11.39 -10.06
CA GLU A 26 8.92 -12.35 -10.01
C GLU A 26 8.22 -12.32 -8.64
N LEU A 27 8.98 -12.21 -7.56
CA LEU A 27 8.42 -12.07 -6.22
C LEU A 27 7.65 -10.76 -6.05
N ILE A 28 8.12 -9.66 -6.65
CA ILE A 28 7.41 -8.37 -6.62
C ILE A 28 6.12 -8.45 -7.46
N SER A 29 6.19 -8.95 -8.69
CA SER A 29 5.04 -9.04 -9.60
C SER A 29 3.99 -10.06 -9.16
N SER A 30 4.37 -11.07 -8.38
CA SER A 30 3.42 -12.03 -7.78
C SER A 30 2.84 -11.56 -6.45
N GLY A 31 3.25 -10.39 -5.94
CA GLY A 31 2.82 -9.88 -4.63
C GLY A 31 3.43 -10.61 -3.42
N ALA A 32 4.35 -11.57 -3.64
CA ALA A 32 5.08 -12.24 -2.56
C ALA A 32 6.07 -11.30 -1.84
N LEU A 33 6.60 -10.32 -2.57
CA LEU A 33 7.28 -9.14 -2.05
C LEU A 33 6.43 -7.91 -2.35
N LEU A 34 5.92 -7.28 -1.30
CA LEU A 34 5.02 -6.14 -1.42
C LEU A 34 5.80 -4.82 -1.48
N PRO A 35 5.29 -3.79 -2.18
CA PRO A 35 5.84 -2.44 -2.11
C PRO A 35 6.03 -1.96 -0.67
N GLY A 36 7.11 -1.23 -0.42
CA GLY A 36 7.44 -0.73 0.92
C GLY A 36 8.12 -1.76 1.84
N GLN A 37 8.13 -3.04 1.49
CA GLN A 37 8.85 -4.05 2.27
C GLN A 37 10.36 -3.89 2.14
N ARG A 38 11.07 -4.03 3.27
CA ARG A 38 12.53 -4.07 3.29
C ARG A 38 13.01 -5.44 2.84
N LEU A 39 13.98 -5.44 1.93
CA LEU A 39 14.75 -6.65 1.65
C LEU A 39 15.64 -7.00 2.85
N PRO A 40 15.98 -8.29 3.05
CA PRO A 40 16.97 -8.68 4.05
C PRO A 40 18.30 -7.97 3.84
N ALA A 41 19.14 -7.91 4.88
CA ALA A 41 20.48 -7.37 4.76
C ALA A 41 21.27 -8.12 3.67
N GLU A 42 22.13 -7.42 2.92
CA GLU A 42 22.87 -7.98 1.77
C GLU A 42 23.56 -9.31 2.11
N ARG A 43 24.11 -9.44 3.34
CA ARG A 43 24.73 -10.67 3.80
C ARG A 43 23.72 -11.82 3.89
N ASP A 44 22.63 -11.62 4.61
CA ASP A 44 21.63 -12.65 4.86
C ASP A 44 20.87 -13.00 3.57
N LEU A 45 20.64 -12.02 2.68
CA LEU A 45 20.04 -12.24 1.37
C LEU A 45 20.96 -13.06 0.45
N ALA A 46 22.28 -12.82 0.48
CA ALA A 46 23.24 -13.61 -0.29
C ALA A 46 23.29 -15.06 0.20
N GLU A 47 23.21 -15.28 1.52
CA GLU A 47 23.10 -16.61 2.11
C GLU A 47 21.80 -17.32 1.71
N GLN A 48 20.66 -16.63 1.79
CA GLN A 48 19.35 -17.19 1.41
C GLN A 48 19.27 -17.57 -0.08
N LEU A 49 19.88 -16.77 -0.96
CA LEU A 49 19.93 -17.03 -2.41
C LEU A 49 21.06 -17.97 -2.82
N ASN A 50 21.97 -18.30 -1.91
CA ASN A 50 23.19 -19.07 -2.15
C ASN A 50 24.07 -18.49 -3.27
N VAL A 51 24.34 -17.18 -3.20
CA VAL A 51 25.14 -16.44 -4.21
C VAL A 51 26.27 -15.65 -3.57
N SER A 52 27.28 -15.29 -4.37
CA SER A 52 28.35 -14.40 -3.90
C SER A 52 27.84 -12.97 -3.70
N ARG A 53 28.38 -12.26 -2.70
CA ARG A 53 28.02 -10.86 -2.42
C ARG A 53 28.24 -9.91 -3.61
N PRO A 54 29.35 -9.99 -4.38
CA PRO A 54 29.51 -9.18 -5.59
C PRO A 54 28.39 -9.41 -6.60
N SER A 55 28.00 -10.67 -6.85
CA SER A 55 26.90 -11.00 -7.77
C SER A 55 25.54 -10.49 -7.29
N LEU A 56 25.27 -10.58 -5.98
CA LEU A 56 24.06 -9.99 -5.41
C LEU A 56 24.06 -8.46 -5.56
N ARG A 57 25.19 -7.80 -5.31
CA ARG A 57 25.30 -6.34 -5.44
C ARG A 57 25.06 -5.87 -6.88
N GLU A 58 25.58 -6.58 -7.87
CA GLU A 58 25.26 -6.30 -9.28
C GLU A 58 23.76 -6.41 -9.57
N ALA A 59 23.09 -7.45 -9.05
CA ALA A 59 21.65 -7.62 -9.20
C ALA A 59 20.86 -6.48 -8.55
N LEU A 60 21.24 -6.08 -7.32
CA LEU A 60 20.59 -4.99 -6.59
C LEU A 60 20.77 -3.64 -7.31
N ILE A 61 21.97 -3.33 -7.83
CA ILE A 61 22.21 -2.12 -8.63
C ILE A 61 21.30 -2.10 -9.87
N ARG A 62 21.15 -3.24 -10.54
CA ARG A 62 20.27 -3.34 -11.70
C ARG A 62 18.80 -3.17 -11.34
N LEU A 63 18.35 -3.80 -10.26
CA LEU A 63 16.97 -3.66 -9.76
C LEU A 63 16.67 -2.22 -9.34
N GLU A 64 17.62 -1.53 -8.72
CA GLU A 64 17.48 -0.12 -8.36
C GLU A 64 17.43 0.78 -9.60
N SER A 65 18.31 0.55 -10.58
CA SER A 65 18.30 1.26 -11.86
C SER A 65 16.99 1.06 -12.63
N ASP A 66 16.42 -0.15 -12.56
CA ASP A 66 15.15 -0.48 -13.22
C ASP A 66 13.93 -0.08 -12.39
N GLY A 67 14.14 0.54 -11.21
CA GLY A 67 13.09 1.11 -10.37
C GLY A 67 12.33 0.12 -9.49
N PHE A 68 12.71 -1.17 -9.45
CA PHE A 68 12.05 -2.21 -8.65
C PHE A 68 12.34 -2.10 -7.15
N ILE A 69 13.47 -1.50 -6.78
CA ILE A 69 13.85 -1.26 -5.39
C ILE A 69 14.49 0.13 -5.27
N ARG A 70 14.58 0.62 -4.04
CA ARG A 70 15.29 1.87 -3.71
C ARG A 70 16.16 1.69 -2.46
N ALA A 71 17.34 2.29 -2.46
CA ALA A 71 18.18 2.31 -1.27
C ALA A 71 17.53 3.09 -0.10
N VAL A 72 17.69 2.56 1.11
CA VAL A 72 17.24 3.18 2.38
C VAL A 72 18.35 3.16 3.42
N GLY A 73 19.20 4.18 3.40
CA GLY A 73 20.32 4.31 4.36
C GLY A 73 21.34 3.16 4.21
N ARG A 74 22.06 2.84 5.30
CA ARG A 74 23.25 1.96 5.39
C ARG A 74 23.11 0.56 4.74
N GLY A 75 23.07 0.48 3.41
CA GLY A 75 23.08 -0.77 2.65
C GLY A 75 21.76 -1.57 2.66
N GLY A 76 20.64 -0.93 3.04
CA GLY A 76 19.32 -1.55 2.97
C GLY A 76 18.56 -1.15 1.71
N PHE A 77 17.69 -2.03 1.22
CA PHE A 77 16.80 -1.76 0.10
C PHE A 77 15.35 -1.97 0.50
N VAL A 78 14.46 -1.18 -0.10
CA VAL A 78 13.00 -1.33 0.01
C VAL A 78 12.43 -1.57 -1.38
N VAL A 79 11.45 -2.45 -1.49
CA VAL A 79 10.70 -2.69 -2.73
C VAL A 79 9.95 -1.42 -3.12
N SER A 80 10.16 -0.99 -4.37
CA SER A 80 9.43 0.12 -4.97
C SER A 80 8.14 -0.38 -5.60
N ASP A 81 7.12 0.48 -5.68
CA ASP A 81 5.95 0.16 -6.49
C ASP A 81 6.16 0.60 -7.94
N VAL A 82 6.50 -0.35 -8.80
CA VAL A 82 6.67 -0.12 -10.25
C VAL A 82 5.34 -0.08 -10.99
N THR A 83 4.26 -0.56 -10.38
CA THR A 83 2.93 -0.65 -10.98
C THR A 83 2.05 0.53 -10.62
N ALA A 84 2.22 1.10 -9.43
CA ALA A 84 1.44 2.24 -8.96
C ALA A 84 1.49 3.42 -9.95
N PRO A 85 2.66 3.84 -10.50
CA PRO A 85 2.72 4.90 -11.51
C PRO A 85 1.93 4.60 -12.78
N LEU A 86 1.79 3.32 -13.16
CA LEU A 86 1.03 2.91 -14.36
C LEU A 86 -0.48 3.10 -14.17
N VAL A 87 -0.94 3.15 -12.92
CA VAL A 87 -2.35 3.42 -12.55
C VAL A 87 -2.53 4.88 -12.16
N SER A 88 -1.62 5.45 -11.37
CA SER A 88 -1.75 6.81 -10.83
C SER A 88 -1.57 7.87 -11.91
N HIS A 89 -0.57 7.77 -12.80
CA HIS A 89 -0.30 8.82 -13.79
C HIS A 89 -1.45 9.07 -14.77
N PRO A 90 -2.08 8.03 -15.38
CA PRO A 90 -3.23 8.26 -16.26
C PRO A 90 -4.41 8.90 -15.54
N LEU A 91 -4.67 8.49 -14.29
CA LEU A 91 -5.74 9.06 -13.48
C LEU A 91 -5.43 10.49 -13.02
N ALA A 92 -4.17 10.81 -12.72
CA ALA A 92 -3.73 12.17 -12.42
C ALA A 92 -3.99 13.09 -13.63
N ALA A 93 -3.60 12.65 -14.83
CA ALA A 93 -3.90 13.38 -16.07
C ALA A 93 -5.41 13.55 -16.31
N LEU A 94 -6.22 12.53 -15.99
CA LEU A 94 -7.68 12.63 -16.07
C LEU A 94 -8.23 13.69 -15.10
N LEU A 95 -7.73 13.74 -13.86
CA LEU A 95 -8.14 14.73 -12.86
C LEU A 95 -7.79 16.17 -13.29
N GLU A 96 -6.67 16.36 -13.97
CA GLU A 96 -6.28 17.67 -14.53
C GLU A 96 -7.20 18.12 -15.68
N GLN A 97 -7.69 17.18 -16.48
CA GLN A 97 -8.47 17.47 -17.69
C GLN A 97 -9.99 17.53 -17.45
N GLN A 98 -10.49 16.82 -16.44
CA GLN A 98 -11.92 16.64 -16.20
C GLN A 98 -12.32 17.10 -14.80
N PRO A 99 -13.07 18.21 -14.65
CA PRO A 99 -13.46 18.77 -13.35
C PRO A 99 -14.20 17.79 -12.43
N ASN A 100 -14.96 16.84 -13.01
CA ASN A 100 -15.77 15.88 -12.26
C ASN A 100 -15.07 14.55 -11.96
N ALA A 101 -13.90 14.29 -12.55
CA ALA A 101 -13.23 12.99 -12.41
C ALA A 101 -12.79 12.68 -10.96
N SER A 102 -12.69 13.71 -10.10
CA SER A 102 -12.41 13.51 -8.67
C SER A 102 -13.50 12.70 -7.96
N ALA A 103 -14.78 12.90 -8.32
CA ALA A 103 -15.88 12.11 -7.77
C ALA A 103 -15.83 10.67 -8.27
N ASP A 104 -15.53 10.47 -9.56
CA ASP A 104 -15.42 9.15 -10.18
C ASP A 104 -14.26 8.33 -9.57
N VAL A 105 -13.12 8.97 -9.29
CA VAL A 105 -11.98 8.32 -8.60
C VAL A 105 -12.34 7.92 -7.17
N LEU A 106 -13.08 8.76 -6.43
CA LEU A 106 -13.56 8.41 -5.09
C LEU A 106 -14.63 7.31 -5.11
N GLU A 107 -15.44 7.24 -6.16
CA GLU A 107 -16.38 6.13 -6.38
C GLU A 107 -15.66 4.81 -6.70
N LEU A 108 -14.64 4.85 -7.58
CA LEU A 108 -13.80 3.70 -7.87
C LEU A 108 -13.10 3.19 -6.61
N ARG A 109 -12.50 4.09 -5.82
CA ARG A 109 -11.85 3.75 -4.55
C ARG A 109 -12.83 3.08 -3.58
N HIS A 110 -14.06 3.60 -3.49
CA HIS A 110 -15.12 3.01 -2.66
C HIS A 110 -15.41 1.55 -3.04
N GLY A 111 -15.63 1.28 -4.32
CA GLY A 111 -15.88 -0.08 -4.81
C GLY A 111 -14.71 -1.03 -4.55
N LEU A 112 -13.48 -0.57 -4.76
CA LEU A 112 -12.30 -1.43 -4.59
C LEU A 112 -11.95 -1.69 -3.12
N GLU A 113 -12.12 -0.73 -2.22
CA GLU A 113 -11.87 -0.91 -0.79
C GLU A 113 -12.92 -1.79 -0.11
N THR A 114 -14.19 -1.64 -0.48
CA THR A 114 -15.28 -2.53 0.00
C THR A 114 -15.08 -3.97 -0.47
N LEU A 115 -14.56 -4.18 -1.68
CA LEU A 115 -14.12 -5.50 -2.14
C LEU A 115 -12.88 -5.99 -1.38
N SER A 116 -11.90 -5.12 -1.15
CA SER A 116 -10.65 -5.46 -0.47
C SER A 116 -10.89 -5.93 0.97
N THR A 117 -11.72 -5.23 1.72
CA THR A 117 -12.06 -5.58 3.11
C THR A 117 -12.78 -6.93 3.20
N ALA A 118 -13.72 -7.20 2.28
CA ALA A 118 -14.38 -8.50 2.19
C ALA A 118 -13.40 -9.64 1.87
N TYR A 119 -12.52 -9.44 0.88
CA TYR A 119 -11.53 -10.46 0.51
C TYR A 119 -10.46 -10.65 1.58
N ALA A 120 -10.02 -9.60 2.27
CA ALA A 120 -9.11 -9.71 3.40
C ALA A 120 -9.75 -10.53 4.53
N ALA A 121 -11.02 -10.27 4.89
CA ALA A 121 -11.74 -11.07 5.90
C ALA A 121 -11.82 -12.56 5.53
N GLU A 122 -11.98 -12.88 4.24
CA GLU A 122 -12.06 -14.26 3.75
C GLU A 122 -10.68 -14.94 3.68
N ARG A 123 -9.64 -14.22 3.23
CA ARG A 123 -8.38 -14.82 2.73
C ARG A 123 -7.15 -14.51 3.56
N ALA A 124 -7.21 -13.53 4.46
CA ALA A 124 -6.05 -13.13 5.24
C ALA A 124 -5.46 -14.33 6.01
N THR A 125 -4.15 -14.48 5.93
CA THR A 125 -3.39 -15.38 6.80
C THR A 125 -3.16 -14.73 8.16
N ASP A 126 -2.74 -15.51 9.15
CA ASP A 126 -2.42 -14.97 10.48
C ASP A 126 -1.31 -13.91 10.42
N ALA A 127 -0.36 -14.08 9.50
CA ALA A 127 0.67 -13.09 9.24
C ALA A 127 0.12 -11.79 8.63
N ASP A 128 -0.95 -11.87 7.85
CA ASP A 128 -1.62 -10.69 7.29
C ASP A 128 -2.43 -9.97 8.36
N LEU A 129 -3.18 -10.71 9.17
CA LEU A 129 -3.92 -10.15 10.32
C LEU A 129 -2.98 -9.42 11.29
N ALA A 130 -1.79 -9.98 11.55
CA ALA A 130 -0.77 -9.31 12.36
C ALA A 130 -0.27 -8.00 11.72
N ARG A 131 -0.11 -7.95 10.39
CA ARG A 131 0.28 -6.71 9.68
C ARG A 131 -0.83 -5.67 9.69
N ILE A 132 -2.08 -6.08 9.50
CA ILE A 132 -3.25 -5.19 9.59
C ILE A 132 -3.36 -4.63 11.01
N ALA A 133 -3.20 -5.46 12.05
CA ALA A 133 -3.22 -5.03 13.44
C ALA A 133 -2.13 -3.99 13.74
N ALA A 134 -0.88 -4.26 13.31
CA ALA A 134 0.21 -3.31 13.49
C ALA A 134 -0.03 -1.97 12.77
N ALA A 135 -0.62 -2.00 11.57
CA ALA A 135 -0.97 -0.78 10.83
C ALA A 135 -2.11 -0.01 11.52
N PHE A 136 -3.11 -0.71 12.03
CA PHE A 136 -4.22 -0.14 12.78
C PHE A 136 -3.73 0.51 14.10
N ASP A 137 -2.88 -0.17 14.86
CA ASP A 137 -2.32 0.38 16.11
C ASP A 137 -1.47 1.64 15.83
N ALA A 138 -0.69 1.64 14.74
CA ALA A 138 0.08 2.81 14.32
C ALA A 138 -0.81 4.01 13.96
N LEU A 139 -1.96 3.77 13.34
CA LEU A 139 -2.95 4.80 13.05
C LEU A 139 -3.60 5.32 14.35
N GLN A 140 -4.02 4.43 15.24
CA GLN A 140 -4.61 4.83 16.53
C GLN A 140 -3.65 5.70 17.35
N ASN A 141 -2.37 5.31 17.43
CA ASN A 141 -1.35 6.08 18.13
C ASN A 141 -1.11 7.44 17.47
N ALA A 142 -1.07 7.50 16.12
CA ALA A 142 -0.89 8.77 15.42
C ALA A 142 -2.02 9.76 15.71
N VAL A 143 -3.27 9.30 15.81
CA VAL A 143 -4.41 10.15 16.19
C VAL A 143 -4.32 10.59 17.65
N ALA A 144 -4.02 9.66 18.57
CA ALA A 144 -3.88 9.98 19.99
C ALA A 144 -2.77 11.02 20.26
N GLU A 145 -1.69 10.99 19.47
CA GLU A 145 -0.56 11.92 19.55
C GLU A 145 -0.76 13.21 18.75
N LYS A 146 -1.91 13.38 18.06
CA LYS A 146 -2.16 14.48 17.10
C LYS A 146 -1.02 14.64 16.09
N SER A 147 -0.54 13.50 15.58
CA SER A 147 0.61 13.42 14.69
C SER A 147 0.30 14.04 13.32
N THR A 148 1.25 14.76 12.74
CA THR A 148 1.15 15.23 11.35
C THR A 148 1.17 14.09 10.31
N ARG A 149 1.34 12.84 10.75
CA ARG A 149 1.43 11.64 9.91
C ARG A 149 0.17 10.79 9.92
N ILE A 150 -0.96 11.26 10.47
CA ILE A 150 -2.23 10.51 10.50
C ILE A 150 -2.61 10.00 9.11
N ALA A 151 -2.59 10.86 8.08
CA ALA A 151 -2.91 10.48 6.70
C ALA A 151 -2.00 9.38 6.12
N GLU A 152 -0.72 9.36 6.51
CA GLU A 152 0.20 8.29 6.11
C GLU A 152 -0.17 6.96 6.79
N LYS A 153 -0.59 6.99 8.05
CA LYS A 153 -0.98 5.79 8.81
C LYS A 153 -2.33 5.24 8.37
N ASP A 154 -3.25 6.14 8.03
CA ASP A 154 -4.53 5.82 7.39
C ASP A 154 -4.31 5.04 6.09
N ALA A 155 -3.54 5.62 5.16
CA ALA A 155 -3.15 4.95 3.92
C ALA A 155 -2.50 3.58 4.16
N ALA A 156 -1.59 3.48 5.13
CA ALA A 156 -0.92 2.22 5.45
C ALA A 156 -1.89 1.14 5.97
N PHE A 157 -2.92 1.52 6.72
CA PHE A 157 -3.98 0.60 7.16
C PHE A 157 -4.78 0.05 5.98
N HIS A 158 -5.25 0.92 5.08
CA HIS A 158 -6.01 0.50 3.89
C HIS A 158 -5.16 -0.37 2.93
N LEU A 159 -3.89 -0.05 2.74
CA LEU A 159 -2.99 -0.85 1.91
C LEU A 159 -2.69 -2.22 2.53
N ALA A 160 -2.52 -2.31 3.86
CA ALA A 160 -2.34 -3.59 4.53
C ALA A 160 -3.54 -4.52 4.33
N ILE A 161 -4.76 -3.97 4.27
CA ILE A 161 -5.98 -4.71 3.94
C ILE A 161 -5.95 -5.16 2.47
N ALA A 162 -5.62 -4.28 1.54
CA ALA A 162 -5.53 -4.61 0.12
C ALA A 162 -4.50 -5.71 -0.16
N ASP A 163 -3.36 -5.67 0.51
CA ASP A 163 -2.31 -6.70 0.44
C ASP A 163 -2.81 -8.06 0.96
N ALA A 164 -3.64 -8.06 2.00
CA ALA A 164 -4.21 -9.28 2.59
C ALA A 164 -5.30 -9.95 1.73
N THR A 165 -5.68 -9.34 0.61
CA THR A 165 -6.67 -9.92 -0.33
C THR A 165 -6.11 -11.11 -1.13
N HIS A 166 -4.78 -11.24 -1.17
CA HIS A 166 -4.04 -12.16 -2.05
C HIS A 166 -4.49 -12.08 -3.52
N ASN A 167 -4.95 -10.89 -3.93
CA ASN A 167 -5.28 -10.57 -5.30
C ASN A 167 -4.27 -9.55 -5.82
N VAL A 168 -3.24 -10.06 -6.49
CA VAL A 168 -2.11 -9.28 -7.01
C VAL A 168 -2.56 -8.08 -7.84
N ALA A 169 -3.57 -8.25 -8.70
CA ALA A 169 -4.10 -7.14 -9.50
C ALA A 169 -4.76 -6.07 -8.64
N LEU A 170 -5.56 -6.48 -7.65
CA LEU A 170 -6.22 -5.56 -6.72
C LEU A 170 -5.18 -4.81 -5.87
N THR A 171 -4.16 -5.51 -5.36
CA THR A 171 -3.04 -4.90 -4.64
C THR A 171 -2.40 -3.79 -5.48
N HIS A 172 -1.92 -4.10 -6.69
CA HIS A 172 -1.26 -3.09 -7.53
C HIS A 172 -2.16 -1.89 -7.87
N VAL A 173 -3.44 -2.12 -8.17
CA VAL A 173 -4.40 -1.04 -8.41
C VAL A 173 -4.61 -0.19 -7.16
N MET A 174 -4.73 -0.80 -5.98
CA MET A 174 -4.94 -0.09 -4.71
C MET A 174 -3.73 0.76 -4.32
N HIS A 175 -2.50 0.26 -4.51
CA HIS A 175 -1.29 1.07 -4.28
C HIS A 175 -1.22 2.25 -5.27
N GLY A 176 -1.57 2.05 -6.54
CA GLY A 176 -1.67 3.12 -7.53
C GLY A 176 -2.70 4.20 -7.18
N LEU A 177 -3.89 3.80 -6.74
CA LEU A 177 -4.91 4.74 -6.28
C LEU A 177 -4.47 5.49 -5.02
N ASN A 178 -3.80 4.82 -4.09
CA ASN A 178 -3.27 5.47 -2.90
C ASN A 178 -2.22 6.52 -3.25
N GLU A 179 -1.32 6.24 -4.20
CA GLU A 179 -0.33 7.21 -4.65
C GLU A 179 -0.99 8.45 -5.27
N LEU A 180 -1.99 8.23 -6.14
CA LEU A 180 -2.78 9.31 -6.73
C LEU A 180 -3.44 10.20 -5.67
N VAL A 181 -4.10 9.59 -4.68
CA VAL A 181 -4.77 10.32 -3.59
C VAL A 181 -3.74 11.09 -2.77
N ARG A 182 -2.60 10.49 -2.46
CA ARG A 182 -1.51 11.12 -1.70
C ARG A 182 -0.97 12.35 -2.43
N GLU A 183 -0.71 12.25 -3.73
CA GLU A 183 -0.24 13.38 -4.54
C GLU A 183 -1.29 14.50 -4.65
N SER A 184 -2.55 14.13 -4.89
CA SER A 184 -3.67 15.08 -4.94
C SER A 184 -3.82 15.87 -3.63
N MET A 185 -3.67 15.18 -2.50
CA MET A 185 -3.74 15.77 -1.16
C MET A 185 -2.64 16.79 -0.88
N LEU A 186 -1.40 16.43 -1.21
CA LEU A 186 -0.24 17.30 -1.05
C LEU A 186 -0.36 18.54 -1.92
N THR A 187 -0.75 18.36 -3.19
CA THR A 187 -0.84 19.45 -4.17
C THR A 187 -1.97 20.41 -3.82
N SER A 188 -3.11 19.89 -3.37
CA SER A 188 -4.28 20.70 -3.03
C SER A 188 -4.18 21.39 -1.66
N HIS A 189 -3.11 21.17 -0.88
CA HIS A 189 -2.99 21.59 0.52
C HIS A 189 -4.24 21.20 1.34
N ARG A 190 -4.81 20.03 1.01
CA ARG A 190 -6.05 19.50 1.59
C ARG A 190 -5.76 18.55 2.75
N LEU A 191 -4.69 18.78 3.48
CA LEU A 191 -4.53 18.15 4.79
C LEU A 191 -5.70 18.63 5.64
N VAL A 192 -6.70 17.76 5.79
CA VAL A 192 -7.91 18.10 6.52
C VAL A 192 -7.56 17.99 7.98
N ASP A 193 -7.49 19.14 8.64
CA ASP A 193 -7.50 19.21 10.09
C ASP A 193 -8.95 18.94 10.51
N TYR A 194 -9.22 17.70 10.88
CA TYR A 194 -10.54 17.31 11.35
C TYR A 194 -10.71 17.83 12.78
N ASP A 195 -11.94 18.17 13.15
CA ASP A 195 -12.26 18.39 14.55
C ASP A 195 -12.18 17.06 15.33
N ASP A 196 -11.97 17.14 16.65
CA ASP A 196 -11.78 15.98 17.51
C ASP A 196 -12.96 14.98 17.42
N ASP A 197 -14.19 15.46 17.15
CA ASP A 197 -15.38 14.61 17.00
C ASP A 197 -15.35 13.80 15.69
N VAL A 198 -14.94 14.42 14.58
CA VAL A 198 -14.77 13.74 13.29
C VAL A 198 -13.64 12.72 13.38
N GLU A 199 -12.51 13.05 14.01
CA GLU A 199 -11.41 12.10 14.21
C GLU A 199 -11.84 10.89 15.04
N ALA A 200 -12.55 11.12 16.14
CA ALA A 200 -13.06 10.05 16.99
C ALA A 200 -14.05 9.13 16.25
N ASN A 201 -14.92 9.70 15.40
CA ASN A 201 -15.85 8.94 14.58
C ASN A 201 -15.11 8.12 13.50
N LEU A 202 -14.14 8.70 12.79
CA LEU A 202 -13.30 7.98 11.83
C LEU A 202 -12.57 6.82 12.49
N MET A 203 -12.00 7.02 13.68
CA MET A 203 -11.33 5.95 14.42
C MET A 203 -12.29 4.82 14.82
N THR A 204 -13.53 5.15 15.20
CA THR A 204 -14.57 4.16 15.49
C THR A 204 -14.92 3.33 14.25
N GLN A 205 -14.99 3.96 13.08
CA GLN A 205 -15.24 3.28 11.81
C GLN A 205 -14.07 2.37 11.41
N HIS A 206 -12.82 2.83 11.53
CA HIS A 206 -11.65 2.00 11.29
C HIS A 206 -11.59 0.78 12.21
N ARG A 207 -11.93 0.95 13.50
CA ARG A 207 -12.05 -0.16 14.45
C ARG A 207 -13.09 -1.18 13.98
N ALA A 208 -14.25 -0.73 13.53
CA ALA A 208 -15.30 -1.64 13.06
C ALA A 208 -14.87 -2.47 11.84
N ILE A 209 -14.12 -1.85 10.91
CA ILE A 209 -13.51 -2.55 9.76
C ILE A 209 -12.50 -3.59 10.24
N PHE A 210 -11.57 -3.19 11.12
CA PHE A 210 -10.56 -4.07 11.68
C PHE A 210 -11.19 -5.28 12.38
N ASP A 211 -12.15 -5.05 13.28
CA ASP A 211 -12.83 -6.10 14.04
C ASP A 211 -13.57 -7.09 13.11
N ALA A 212 -14.20 -6.59 12.04
CA ALA A 212 -14.89 -7.43 11.08
C ALA A 212 -13.93 -8.33 10.27
N ILE A 213 -12.75 -7.80 9.90
CA ILE A 213 -11.69 -8.58 9.23
C ILE A 213 -11.12 -9.64 10.18
N VAL A 214 -10.83 -9.27 11.43
CA VAL A 214 -10.31 -10.20 12.44
C VAL A 214 -11.33 -11.30 12.76
N ALA A 215 -12.62 -10.96 12.81
CA ALA A 215 -13.70 -11.91 12.97
C ALA A 215 -13.94 -12.80 11.73
N ARG A 216 -13.22 -12.56 10.63
CA ARG A 216 -13.40 -13.23 9.33
C ARG A 216 -14.84 -13.20 8.85
N ASP A 217 -15.48 -12.03 8.93
CA ASP A 217 -16.83 -11.77 8.45
C ASP A 217 -16.81 -10.86 7.21
N PRO A 218 -16.78 -11.43 5.99
CA PRO A 218 -16.69 -10.64 4.75
C PRO A 218 -17.88 -9.72 4.53
N ALA A 219 -19.08 -10.11 4.96
CA ALA A 219 -20.29 -9.31 4.77
C ALA A 219 -20.24 -8.07 5.65
N ARG A 220 -19.93 -8.25 6.94
CA ARG A 220 -19.76 -7.13 7.88
C ARG A 220 -18.57 -6.25 7.51
N ALA A 221 -17.45 -6.83 7.08
CA ALA A 221 -16.27 -6.06 6.68
C ALA A 221 -16.59 -5.12 5.51
N ARG A 222 -17.32 -5.62 4.50
CA ARG A 222 -17.81 -4.82 3.38
C ARG A 222 -18.73 -3.69 3.83
N GLU A 223 -19.69 -3.99 4.71
CA GLU A 223 -20.65 -3.02 5.22
C GLU A 223 -19.95 -1.89 5.99
N CYS A 224 -19.07 -2.24 6.93
CA CYS A 224 -18.28 -1.27 7.69
C CYS A 224 -17.42 -0.39 6.79
N ALA A 225 -16.77 -0.97 5.77
CA ALA A 225 -15.96 -0.23 4.80
C ALA A 225 -16.82 0.73 3.95
N GLY A 226 -17.99 0.28 3.51
CA GLY A 226 -18.91 1.11 2.73
C GLY A 226 -19.39 2.32 3.53
N ALA A 227 -19.83 2.09 4.76
CA ALA A 227 -20.27 3.15 5.66
C ALA A 227 -19.16 4.16 5.96
N HIS A 228 -17.93 3.69 6.16
CA HIS A 228 -16.75 4.54 6.34
C HIS A 228 -16.51 5.44 5.12
N LEU A 229 -16.47 4.85 3.92
CA LEU A 229 -16.16 5.59 2.69
C LEU A 229 -17.28 6.55 2.27
N ASP A 230 -18.54 6.24 2.58
CA ASP A 230 -19.67 7.16 2.40
C ASP A 230 -19.56 8.37 3.35
N TYR A 231 -19.13 8.14 4.59
CA TYR A 231 -18.86 9.20 5.54
C TYR A 231 -17.70 10.09 5.09
N VAL A 232 -16.58 9.50 4.69
CA VAL A 232 -15.41 10.21 4.14
C VAL A 232 -15.79 11.02 2.90
N ARG A 233 -16.56 10.45 1.96
CA ARG A 233 -17.08 11.18 0.78
C ARG A 233 -17.90 12.40 1.18
N THR A 234 -18.74 12.27 2.21
CA THR A 234 -19.54 13.39 2.73
C THR A 234 -18.64 14.49 3.29
N LEU A 235 -17.59 14.13 4.04
CA LEU A 235 -16.61 15.09 4.54
C LEU A 235 -15.93 15.85 3.39
N TYR A 236 -15.47 15.17 2.34
CA TYR A 236 -14.84 15.81 1.18
C TYR A 236 -15.76 16.79 0.45
N ARG A 237 -17.03 16.43 0.27
CA ARG A 237 -18.02 17.30 -0.35
C ARG A 237 -18.24 18.58 0.46
N ASP A 238 -18.23 18.45 1.79
CA ASP A 238 -18.59 19.52 2.70
C ASP A 238 -17.36 20.37 3.16
N LEU A 239 -16.13 19.98 2.78
CA LEU A 239 -14.89 20.71 3.07
C LEU A 239 -14.91 22.21 2.70
N PRO A 240 -15.42 22.64 1.53
CA PRO A 240 -15.49 24.06 1.19
C PRO A 240 -16.35 24.86 2.20
N ALA A 241 -17.41 24.25 2.73
CA ALA A 241 -18.29 24.87 3.70
C ALA A 241 -17.70 24.91 5.11
N ARG A 242 -16.87 23.91 5.49
CA ARG A 242 -16.18 23.87 6.79
C ARG A 242 -15.08 24.92 6.92
N ARG A 243 -14.27 25.15 5.85
CA ARG A 243 -13.21 26.19 5.86
C ARG A 243 -13.77 27.61 6.05
N ASN A 244 -14.95 27.90 5.51
CA ASN A 244 -15.61 29.21 5.65
C ASN A 244 -16.22 29.45 7.04
N ARG A 245 -16.34 28.43 7.89
CA ARG A 245 -16.84 28.57 9.28
C ARG A 245 -15.71 28.69 10.31
N ALA A 246 -14.50 28.30 9.94
CA ALA A 246 -13.31 28.35 10.79
C ALA A 246 -12.44 29.60 10.55
N ALA A 247 -12.80 30.44 9.57
CA ALA A 247 -12.20 31.74 9.28
C ALA A 247 -13.13 32.87 9.74
#